data_AF-A0A5C9BDF3-F1
#
_entry.id   AF-A0A5C9BDF3-F1
#
_cell.length_a   1.000
_cell.length_b   1.000
_cell.length_c   1.000
_cell.angle_alpha   90.00
_cell.angle_beta   90.00
_cell.angle_gamma   90.00
#
_symmetry.space_group_name_H-M   'P 1'
#
loop_
_entity.id
_entity.type
_entity.pdbx_description
1 polymer ?
#
loop_
_entity_poly.entity_id
_entity_poly.type
_entity_poly.pdbx_seq_one_letter_code
_entity_poly.pdbx_strand_id
1 'polypeptide(L)'
;MSASIRIGAVDWRHAAWTGAFYPDDMPEEWRLSYYSGQYNCVFLAARDWRAVGPAGLRQWGDEVHARFVFLLEEDAGTLSDGGLDGKTRLLARGDARLVWFDAHSDLKHLAEAIRARTEHGELFLLSRDADLAQMDRVNTLLELMGY
;
A
#
# COMPACT_ATOMS: atom_id res chain seq x y z
N MET A 1 10.11 21.51 0.77
CA MET A 1 8.84 20.84 0.46
C MET A 1 8.90 19.48 1.11
N SER A 2 7.99 19.17 2.04
CA SER A 2 7.98 17.87 2.73
C SER A 2 7.48 16.79 1.75
N ALA A 3 8.20 15.68 1.62
CA ALA A 3 7.75 14.55 0.81
C ALA A 3 6.50 13.92 1.43
N SER A 4 5.49 13.60 0.63
CA SER A 4 4.32 12.86 1.09
C SER A 4 4.64 11.37 1.12
N ILE A 5 4.81 10.83 2.32
CA ILE A 5 5.10 9.42 2.53
C ILE A 5 3.81 8.68 2.87
N ARG A 6 3.54 7.56 2.20
CA ARG A 6 2.43 6.66 2.53
C ARG A 6 2.96 5.26 2.81
N ILE A 7 2.44 4.65 3.86
CA ILE A 7 2.74 3.26 4.23
C ILE A 7 1.54 2.38 3.86
N GLY A 8 1.83 1.19 3.36
CA GLY A 8 0.88 0.12 3.11
C GLY A 8 1.53 -1.25 3.02
N ALA A 9 0.77 -2.25 2.59
CA ALA A 9 1.23 -3.62 2.38
C ALA A 9 0.96 -4.09 0.94
N VAL A 10 1.56 -5.22 0.57
CA VAL A 10 1.16 -6.01 -0.60
C VAL A 10 -0.11 -6.76 -0.27
N ASP A 11 -1.21 -6.42 -0.93
CA ASP A 11 -2.55 -6.92 -0.64
C ASP A 11 -3.02 -6.56 0.79
N TRP A 12 -4.33 -6.61 1.01
CA TRP A 12 -4.93 -6.49 2.35
C TRP A 12 -5.50 -7.83 2.82
N ARG A 13 -5.65 -8.80 1.92
CA ARG A 13 -6.33 -10.09 2.18
C ARG A 13 -5.40 -11.11 2.85
N HIS A 14 -4.80 -10.73 3.97
CA HIS A 14 -3.89 -11.60 4.73
C HIS A 14 -4.63 -12.41 5.78
N ALA A 15 -4.58 -13.74 5.68
CA ALA A 15 -5.19 -14.62 6.67
C ALA A 15 -4.61 -14.39 8.09
N ALA A 16 -3.29 -14.11 8.16
CA ALA A 16 -2.58 -13.80 9.42
C ALA A 16 -3.07 -12.53 10.12
N TRP A 17 -3.80 -11.65 9.41
CA TRP A 17 -4.39 -10.45 10.02
C TRP A 17 -5.71 -10.75 10.74
N THR A 18 -6.35 -11.88 10.49
CA THR A 18 -7.58 -12.28 11.20
C THR A 18 -7.26 -12.57 12.66
N GLY A 19 -7.98 -11.93 13.58
CA GLY A 19 -7.75 -12.00 15.03
C GLY A 19 -6.63 -11.10 15.56
N ALA A 20 -5.76 -10.56 14.69
CA ALA A 20 -4.65 -9.67 15.08
C ALA A 20 -4.90 -8.21 14.68
N PHE A 21 -5.37 -7.99 13.45
CA PHE A 21 -5.67 -6.67 12.88
C PHE A 21 -7.13 -6.57 12.44
N TYR A 22 -7.64 -7.60 11.78
CA TYR A 22 -9.07 -7.75 11.52
C TYR A 22 -9.73 -8.48 12.70
N PRO A 23 -10.89 -8.01 13.17
CA PRO A 23 -11.75 -8.78 14.05
C PRO A 23 -12.05 -10.18 13.47
N ASP A 24 -12.13 -11.19 14.34
CA ASP A 24 -12.30 -12.60 13.93
C ASP A 24 -13.58 -12.81 13.10
N ASP A 25 -14.66 -12.14 13.48
CA ASP A 25 -15.96 -12.20 12.80
C ASP A 25 -16.11 -11.19 11.64
N MET A 26 -15.02 -10.54 11.18
CA MET A 26 -15.11 -9.52 10.12
C MET A 26 -15.30 -10.14 8.73
N PRO A 27 -16.38 -9.78 8.00
CA PRO A 27 -16.58 -10.19 6.61
C PRO A 27 -15.46 -9.67 5.70
N GLU A 28 -15.09 -10.44 4.67
CA GLU A 28 -14.00 -10.08 3.75
C GLU A 28 -14.24 -8.77 2.98
N GLU A 29 -15.51 -8.50 2.64
CA GLU A 29 -15.95 -7.27 1.98
C GLU A 29 -15.64 -6.02 2.80
N TRP A 30 -15.65 -6.09 4.13
CA TRP A 30 -15.38 -4.93 4.98
C TRP A 30 -13.88 -4.72 5.24
N ARG A 31 -13.04 -5.72 4.94
CA ARG A 31 -11.59 -5.66 5.21
C ARG A 31 -10.93 -4.52 4.45
N LEU A 32 -11.35 -4.23 3.22
CA LEU A 32 -10.78 -3.13 2.43
C LEU A 32 -11.12 -1.77 3.05
N SER A 33 -12.39 -1.57 3.41
CA SER A 33 -12.83 -0.33 4.06
C SER A 33 -12.11 -0.12 5.40
N TYR A 34 -12.01 -1.18 6.22
CA TYR A 34 -11.26 -1.17 7.47
C TYR A 34 -9.77 -0.85 7.25
N TYR A 35 -9.13 -1.52 6.29
CA TYR A 35 -7.73 -1.30 5.93
C TYR A 35 -7.48 0.15 5.51
N SER A 36 -8.36 0.72 4.68
CA SER A 36 -8.25 2.11 4.24
C SER A 36 -8.35 3.12 5.39
N GLY A 37 -8.96 2.75 6.51
CA GLY A 37 -8.98 3.57 7.72
C GLY A 37 -7.64 3.62 8.45
N GLN A 38 -6.78 2.62 8.27
CA GLN A 38 -5.49 2.49 8.97
C GLN A 38 -4.30 2.84 8.07
N TYR A 39 -4.38 2.49 6.79
CA TYR A 39 -3.30 2.70 5.81
C TYR A 39 -3.81 3.49 4.61
N ASN A 40 -2.92 4.26 3.99
CA ASN A 40 -3.27 5.18 2.90
C ASN A 40 -2.98 4.62 1.51
N CYS A 41 -2.36 3.45 1.42
CA CYS A 41 -2.13 2.79 0.13
C CYS A 41 -2.10 1.27 0.27
N VAL A 42 -2.28 0.59 -0.86
CA VAL A 42 -2.09 -0.86 -0.98
C VAL A 42 -1.48 -1.19 -2.33
N PHE A 43 -0.58 -2.17 -2.36
CA PHE A 43 -0.01 -2.67 -3.60
C PHE A 43 -0.68 -3.97 -4.03
N LEU A 44 -1.15 -4.01 -5.28
CA LEU A 44 -1.78 -5.18 -5.86
C LEU A 44 -0.99 -5.69 -7.05
N ALA A 45 -0.71 -7.00 -7.04
CA ALA A 45 -0.06 -7.63 -8.15
C ALA A 45 -0.96 -7.65 -9.39
N ALA A 46 -0.36 -7.63 -10.57
CA ALA A 46 -1.08 -7.54 -11.85
C ALA A 46 -2.13 -8.63 -12.01
N ARG A 47 -1.79 -9.83 -11.55
CA ARG A 47 -2.67 -11.00 -11.54
C ARG A 47 -3.94 -10.77 -10.72
N ASP A 48 -3.82 -10.17 -9.54
CA ASP A 48 -4.92 -10.10 -8.57
C ASP A 48 -5.95 -9.04 -8.95
N TRP A 49 -5.48 -7.83 -9.30
CA TRP A 49 -6.39 -6.75 -9.67
C TRP A 49 -7.02 -6.97 -11.06
N ARG A 50 -6.33 -7.68 -11.98
CA ARG A 50 -6.92 -8.06 -13.27
C ARG A 50 -8.00 -9.13 -13.15
N ALA A 51 -7.87 -10.05 -12.18
CA ALA A 51 -8.85 -11.12 -11.97
C ALA A 51 -10.24 -10.58 -11.58
N VAL A 52 -10.28 -9.43 -10.90
CA VAL A 52 -11.51 -8.79 -10.45
C VAL A 52 -12.17 -7.95 -11.55
N GLY A 53 -11.37 -7.39 -12.46
CA GLY A 53 -11.86 -6.61 -13.59
C GLY A 53 -12.40 -5.22 -13.20
N PRO A 54 -12.81 -4.40 -14.19
CA PRO A 54 -13.11 -2.98 -13.99
C PRO A 54 -14.33 -2.71 -13.10
N ALA A 55 -15.29 -3.64 -13.02
CA ALA A 55 -16.45 -3.48 -12.15
C ALA A 55 -16.07 -3.59 -10.66
N GLY A 56 -15.25 -4.58 -10.29
CA GLY A 56 -14.80 -4.69 -8.90
C GLY A 56 -13.71 -3.68 -8.54
N LEU A 57 -12.90 -3.22 -9.49
CA LEU A 57 -12.01 -2.07 -9.26
C LEU A 57 -12.81 -0.81 -8.91
N ARG A 58 -13.90 -0.51 -9.62
CA ARG A 58 -14.81 0.59 -9.24
C ARG A 58 -15.37 0.43 -7.84
N GLN A 59 -15.85 -0.78 -7.51
CA GLN A 59 -16.35 -1.09 -6.16
C GLN A 59 -15.29 -0.82 -5.09
N TRP A 60 -14.05 -1.28 -5.27
CA TRP A 60 -12.96 -0.98 -4.34
C TRP A 60 -12.71 0.52 -4.21
N GLY A 61 -12.80 1.26 -5.32
CA GLY A 61 -12.72 2.72 -5.35
C GLY A 61 -13.78 3.38 -4.49
N ASP A 62 -15.01 2.86 -4.48
CA ASP A 62 -16.14 3.38 -3.70
C ASP A 62 -16.02 3.05 -2.20
N GLU A 63 -15.36 1.93 -1.85
CA GLU A 63 -15.19 1.47 -0.47
C GLU A 63 -14.10 2.24 0.31
N VAL A 64 -13.20 2.93 -0.40
CA VAL A 64 -12.07 3.65 0.20
C VAL A 64 -12.20 5.17 0.12
N HIS A 65 -11.62 5.86 1.11
CA HIS A 65 -11.60 7.31 1.16
C HIS A 65 -10.81 7.95 0.00
N ALA A 66 -11.09 9.22 -0.30
CA ALA A 66 -10.53 9.93 -1.47
C ALA A 66 -8.99 10.10 -1.48
N ARG A 67 -8.33 9.92 -0.33
CA ARG A 67 -6.86 10.01 -0.20
C ARG A 67 -6.15 8.67 -0.34
N PHE A 68 -6.91 7.57 -0.36
CA PHE A 68 -6.37 6.23 -0.49
C PHE A 68 -5.85 6.03 -1.91
N VAL A 69 -4.70 5.35 -2.03
CA VAL A 69 -4.05 5.11 -3.32
C VAL A 69 -3.87 3.62 -3.56
N PHE A 70 -4.42 3.13 -4.67
CA PHE A 70 -4.16 1.78 -5.17
C PHE A 70 -2.90 1.80 -6.05
N LEU A 71 -1.87 1.08 -5.60
CA LEU A 71 -0.64 0.88 -6.35
C LEU A 71 -0.79 -0.41 -7.14
N LEU A 72 -1.08 -0.29 -8.42
CA LEU A 72 -1.27 -1.43 -9.30
C LEU A 72 0.06 -1.77 -9.97
N GLU A 73 0.47 -3.03 -9.87
CA GLU A 73 1.65 -3.51 -10.58
C GLU A 73 1.46 -3.33 -12.08
N GLU A 74 2.39 -2.60 -12.70
CA GLU A 74 2.44 -2.47 -14.15
C GLU A 74 2.82 -3.81 -14.78
N ASP A 75 1.98 -4.26 -15.72
CA ASP A 75 2.21 -5.45 -16.54
C ASP A 75 2.07 -5.10 -18.03
N ALA A 76 2.77 -5.84 -18.88
CA ALA A 76 2.78 -5.64 -20.32
C ALA A 76 1.35 -5.67 -20.88
N GLY A 77 0.84 -4.50 -21.27
CA GLY A 77 -0.51 -4.33 -21.81
C GLY A 77 -1.51 -3.59 -20.91
N THR A 78 -1.07 -3.03 -19.78
CA THR A 78 -1.96 -2.19 -18.95
C THR A 78 -2.11 -0.80 -19.57
N LEU A 79 -3.27 -0.55 -20.18
CA LEU A 79 -3.56 0.69 -20.93
C LEU A 79 -4.52 1.65 -20.20
N SER A 80 -4.98 1.30 -18.99
CA SER A 80 -5.97 2.11 -18.26
C SER A 80 -5.87 1.89 -16.75
N ASP A 81 -6.31 2.88 -15.97
CA ASP A 81 -6.36 2.90 -14.49
C ASP A 81 -7.46 2.01 -13.89
N GLY A 82 -8.15 1.25 -14.73
CA GLY A 82 -9.15 0.27 -14.32
C GLY A 82 -10.46 0.86 -13.77
N GLY A 83 -10.64 2.18 -13.81
CA GLY A 83 -11.86 2.86 -13.34
C GLY A 83 -11.84 3.23 -11.85
N LEU A 84 -10.68 3.49 -11.27
CA LEU A 84 -10.50 3.86 -9.85
C LEU A 84 -10.49 5.39 -9.62
N ASP A 85 -11.13 6.16 -10.50
CA ASP A 85 -11.33 7.63 -10.40
C ASP A 85 -10.09 8.43 -9.98
N GLY A 86 -8.91 8.10 -10.54
CA GLY A 86 -7.66 8.80 -10.25
C GLY A 86 -6.98 8.42 -8.91
N LYS A 87 -7.57 7.49 -8.14
CA LYS A 87 -6.98 6.89 -6.93
C LYS A 87 -5.92 5.81 -7.25
N THR A 88 -5.62 5.58 -8.53
CA THR A 88 -4.65 4.56 -8.98
C THR A 88 -3.29 5.16 -9.31
N ARG A 89 -2.24 4.40 -8.98
CA ARG A 89 -0.89 4.59 -9.52
C ARG A 89 -0.43 3.27 -10.13
N LEU A 90 -0.17 3.28 -11.43
CA LEU A 90 0.49 2.18 -12.11
C LEU A 90 1.99 2.31 -11.89
N LEU A 91 2.59 1.33 -11.24
CA LEU A 91 3.99 1.33 -10.86
C LEU A 91 4.60 -0.05 -11.15
N ALA A 92 5.76 -0.08 -11.80
CA ALA A 92 6.56 -1.29 -11.84
C ALA A 92 7.08 -1.59 -10.42
N ARG A 93 7.26 -2.87 -10.07
CA ARG A 93 7.84 -3.24 -8.76
C ARG A 93 9.20 -2.58 -8.49
N GLY A 94 9.95 -2.22 -9.53
CA GLY A 94 11.23 -1.52 -9.44
C GLY A 94 11.15 0.00 -9.51
N ASP A 95 9.97 0.62 -9.44
CA ASP A 95 9.82 2.09 -9.50
C ASP A 95 10.55 2.76 -8.32
N ALA A 96 11.25 3.87 -8.58
CA ALA A 96 12.05 4.58 -7.60
C ALA A 96 11.22 5.14 -6.43
N ARG A 97 9.90 5.30 -6.59
CA ARG A 97 8.99 5.76 -5.53
C ARG A 97 8.58 4.65 -4.57
N LEU A 98 8.81 3.39 -4.92
CA LEU A 98 8.47 2.23 -4.09
C LEU A 98 9.66 1.84 -3.21
N VAL A 99 9.42 1.78 -1.91
CA VAL A 99 10.37 1.28 -0.91
C VAL A 99 9.80 0.02 -0.30
N TRP A 100 10.39 -1.11 -0.65
CA TRP A 100 9.97 -2.41 -0.14
C TRP A 100 10.65 -2.72 1.19
N PHE A 101 9.88 -3.22 2.13
CA PHE A 101 10.38 -3.72 3.40
C PHE A 101 9.64 -5.00 3.82
N ASP A 102 10.16 -5.67 4.84
CA ASP A 102 9.66 -6.90 5.45
C ASP A 102 10.09 -6.95 6.92
N ALA A 103 9.64 -7.96 7.66
CA ALA A 103 9.91 -8.15 9.08
C ALA A 103 11.40 -8.17 9.45
N HIS A 104 12.29 -8.48 8.50
CA HIS A 104 13.74 -8.54 8.71
C HIS A 104 14.47 -7.31 8.20
N SER A 105 13.75 -6.35 7.60
CA SER A 105 14.33 -5.15 7.05
C SER A 105 14.84 -4.24 8.16
N ASP A 106 16.06 -3.73 7.98
CA ASP A 106 16.69 -2.84 8.95
C ASP A 106 16.13 -1.42 8.83
N LEU A 107 15.67 -0.86 9.96
CA LEU A 107 15.06 0.47 10.01
C LEU A 107 16.01 1.60 9.61
N LYS A 108 17.32 1.45 9.86
CA LYS A 108 18.30 2.48 9.47
C LYS A 108 18.47 2.52 7.96
N HIS A 109 18.60 1.35 7.33
CA HIS A 109 18.65 1.24 5.87
C HIS A 109 17.37 1.77 5.23
N LEU A 110 16.20 1.53 5.84
CA LEU A 110 14.93 2.11 5.36
C LEU A 110 14.94 3.64 5.49
N ALA A 111 15.37 4.19 6.63
CA ALA A 111 15.48 5.64 6.83
C ALA A 111 16.40 6.31 5.79
N GLU A 112 17.55 5.70 5.50
CA GLU A 112 18.48 6.16 4.47
C GLU A 112 17.86 6.08 3.08
N ALA A 113 17.18 4.97 2.78
CA ALA A 113 16.48 4.78 1.51
C ALA A 113 15.38 5.82 1.28
N ILE A 114 14.62 6.15 2.32
CA ILE A 114 13.58 7.19 2.31
C ILE A 114 14.22 8.54 2.05
N ARG A 115 15.23 8.93 2.84
CA ARG A 115 15.92 10.23 2.69
C ARG A 115 16.46 10.42 1.28
N ALA A 116 17.10 9.39 0.72
CA ALA A 116 17.64 9.41 -0.63
C ALA A 116 16.58 9.57 -1.74
N ARG A 117 15.30 9.27 -1.46
CA ARG A 117 14.21 9.28 -2.45
C ARG A 117 13.17 10.37 -2.18
N THR A 118 13.28 11.10 -1.07
CA THR A 118 12.32 12.16 -0.71
C THR A 118 12.28 13.31 -1.72
N GLU A 119 13.26 13.41 -2.62
CA GLU A 119 13.28 14.35 -3.75
C GLU A 119 12.15 14.11 -4.77
N HIS A 120 11.59 12.89 -4.85
CA HIS A 120 10.51 12.54 -5.78
C HIS A 120 9.12 13.05 -5.36
N GLY A 121 9.01 13.72 -4.21
CA GLY A 121 7.78 14.36 -3.72
C GLY A 121 6.74 13.39 -3.12
N GLU A 122 6.64 12.17 -3.62
CA GLU A 122 5.74 11.12 -3.11
C GLU A 122 6.48 9.77 -3.02
N LEU A 123 6.42 9.14 -1.85
CA LEU A 123 7.01 7.83 -1.59
C LEU A 123 6.00 6.86 -1.01
N PHE A 124 6.12 5.60 -1.38
CA PHE A 124 5.28 4.52 -0.90
C PHE A 124 6.14 3.44 -0.26
N LEU A 125 5.96 3.22 1.04
CA LEU A 125 6.61 2.15 1.77
C LEU A 125 5.65 0.97 1.81
N LEU A 126 6.10 -0.17 1.31
CA LEU A 126 5.28 -1.36 1.16
C LEU A 126 5.88 -2.56 1.89
N SER A 127 5.13 -3.09 2.85
CA SER A 127 5.45 -4.36 3.49
C SER A 127 5.17 -5.52 2.53
N ARG A 128 6.18 -6.34 2.27
CA ARG A 128 6.10 -7.51 1.39
C ARG A 128 5.45 -8.71 2.04
N ASP A 129 5.61 -8.84 3.35
CA ASP A 129 5.10 -9.93 4.18
C ASP A 129 3.90 -9.52 5.04
N ALA A 130 3.48 -8.27 4.94
CA ALA A 130 2.37 -7.71 5.70
C ALA A 130 2.57 -7.84 7.22
N ASP A 131 3.83 -7.81 7.70
CA ASP A 131 4.13 -7.92 9.13
C ASP A 131 3.72 -6.65 9.88
N LEU A 132 2.68 -6.78 10.71
CA LEU A 132 2.08 -5.65 11.45
C LEU A 132 3.07 -4.99 12.42
N ALA A 133 3.91 -5.79 13.09
CA ALA A 133 4.88 -5.29 14.06
C ALA A 133 5.94 -4.42 13.37
N GLN A 134 6.40 -4.82 12.18
CA GLN A 134 7.33 -4.05 11.40
C GLN A 134 6.69 -2.81 10.79
N MET A 135 5.44 -2.90 10.33
CA MET A 135 4.71 -1.73 9.85
C MET A 135 4.58 -0.65 10.94
N ASP A 136 4.28 -1.05 12.18
CA ASP A 136 4.23 -0.15 13.34
C ASP A 136 5.60 0.51 13.62
N ARG A 137 6.68 -0.27 13.61
CA ARG A 137 8.05 0.25 13.75
C ARG A 137 8.43 1.25 12.66
N VAL A 138 8.04 0.97 11.42
CA VAL A 138 8.27 1.89 10.29
C VAL A 138 7.45 3.16 10.46
N ASN A 139 6.22 3.08 10.96
CA ASN A 139 5.41 4.25 11.26
C ASN A 139 6.06 5.12 12.35
N THR A 140 6.50 4.52 13.46
CA THR A 140 7.25 5.23 14.50
C THR A 140 8.53 5.87 13.95
N LEU A 141 9.24 5.19 13.05
CA LEU A 141 10.42 5.75 12.39
C LEU A 141 10.08 7.01 11.58
N LEU A 142 8.98 7.01 10.83
CA LEU A 142 8.53 8.19 10.08
C LEU A 142 8.19 9.36 11.00
N GLU A 143 7.49 9.10 12.09
CA GLU A 143 7.15 10.12 13.10
C GLU A 143 8.43 10.75 13.70
N LEU A 144 9.44 9.92 14.01
CA LEU A 144 10.75 10.38 14.49
C LEU A 144 11.51 11.20 13.44
N MET A 145 11.28 10.93 12.15
CA MET A 145 11.88 11.67 11.05
C MET A 145 11.12 12.95 10.68
N GLY A 146 9.95 13.18 11.28
CA GLY A 146 9.12 14.37 11.06
C GLY A 146 8.29 14.33 9.78
N TYR A 147 7.90 13.13 9.33
CA TYR A 147 6.98 12.91 8.21
C TYR A 147 5.56 12.61 8.68
#